data_AF-A0AAE0X623-F1
#
_entry.id   AF-A0AAE0X623-F1
#
_cell.length_a   1.000
_cell.length_b   1.000
_cell.length_c   1.000
_cell.angle_alpha   90.00
_cell.angle_beta   90.00
_cell.angle_gamma   90.00
#
_symmetry.space_group_name_H-M   'P 1'
#
loop_
_entity.id
_entity.type
_entity.pdbx_description
1 polymer ?
#
loop_
_entity_poly.entity_id
_entity_poly.type
_entity_poly.pdbx_seq_one_letter_code
_entity_poly.pdbx_strand_id
1 'polypeptide(L)'
;MRHGLRSLLLPPTPDPLGPTKPAKRTRFLEPELPKLKPRRNPEPVPVPVPVPVPEPEPEPITAAPVPVPVPAEAQSARNYLFLIAPEIRDKIYRHLLVSHKPIPVKALWTEQVRHAVRRSGRRRGAAADPDADDETAIDTRILRVCHQAASEGARILYGENRFVYLLRDPALLTHPPPPAGSSTRTSRRRATTAASTIRSGGRPIDLAKYGHLLRHLALELEPNRTSPEYQALMLKALEALIPGRDRAIRLHTLSITISPVLEQDRRLVARASESDADDDVAVTVREGHHLSVVNFFSRGAGIVRALQRIDANFLRINVHATVHVRKDDDDDDDDDDDDEDGGGNGDGVGMDDEDDLAEKEKWVKQIRHLETTLDLRFLPRHIATLRQERVIGGFWAHDLLMQQRRAERASEAEQGLATLRWRIEKACTKPDEAVADGLWEDHEVAERRRRMRAAQDQARFDGSEERKQGEKEEEKEEESEDDESDEEEAGGRRSLVVAIGKIGTQLKAYRV
;
A
#
# COMPACT_ATOMS: atom_id res chain seq x y z
N MET A 1 -34.95 -68.77 -1.43
CA MET A 1 -35.43 -67.40 -1.20
C MET A 1 -34.20 -66.49 -1.25
N ARG A 2 -34.02 -65.77 -2.36
CA ARG A 2 -32.83 -64.96 -2.67
C ARG A 2 -33.25 -63.49 -2.65
N HIS A 3 -32.63 -62.68 -1.81
CA HIS A 3 -32.82 -61.23 -1.81
C HIS A 3 -31.86 -60.58 -2.79
N GLY A 4 -32.43 -59.79 -3.70
CA GLY A 4 -31.74 -59.09 -4.78
C GLY A 4 -31.11 -57.78 -4.34
N LEU A 5 -29.89 -57.56 -4.83
CA LEU A 5 -29.18 -56.29 -4.83
C LEU A 5 -29.89 -55.33 -5.80
N ARG A 6 -30.27 -54.15 -5.31
CA ARG A 6 -30.76 -53.02 -6.11
C ARG A 6 -29.57 -52.17 -6.56
N SER A 7 -29.28 -52.21 -7.85
CA SER A 7 -28.31 -51.36 -8.53
C SER A 7 -28.85 -49.94 -8.66
N LEU A 8 -28.05 -48.95 -8.27
CA LEU A 8 -28.29 -47.52 -8.49
C LEU A 8 -28.04 -47.19 -9.97
N LEU A 9 -29.08 -46.70 -10.64
CA LEU A 9 -29.05 -46.23 -12.02
C LEU A 9 -28.38 -44.84 -12.10
N LEU A 10 -27.31 -44.75 -12.89
CA LEU A 10 -26.77 -43.49 -13.41
C LEU A 10 -27.74 -42.88 -14.44
N PRO A 11 -27.84 -41.54 -14.55
CA PRO A 11 -28.56 -40.89 -15.63
C PRO A 11 -27.80 -41.00 -16.97
N PRO A 12 -28.50 -41.00 -18.12
CA PRO A 12 -27.89 -41.18 -19.42
C PRO A 12 -27.14 -39.92 -19.88
N THR A 13 -25.98 -40.14 -20.48
CA THR A 13 -25.18 -39.14 -21.21
C THR A 13 -25.89 -38.70 -22.50
N PRO A 14 -25.91 -37.40 -22.85
CA PRO A 14 -26.45 -36.95 -24.12
C PRO A 14 -25.49 -37.23 -25.29
N ASP A 15 -26.04 -37.80 -26.36
CA ASP A 15 -25.37 -38.12 -27.62
C ASP A 15 -24.81 -36.89 -28.37
N PRO A 16 -23.77 -37.08 -29.21
CA PRO A 16 -23.16 -36.01 -29.99
C PRO A 16 -23.96 -35.69 -31.28
N LEU A 17 -24.44 -34.45 -31.33
CA LEU A 17 -24.56 -33.55 -32.48
C LEU A 17 -24.65 -34.19 -33.89
N GLY A 18 -25.89 -34.24 -34.40
CA GLY A 18 -26.16 -34.30 -35.84
C GLY A 18 -26.01 -32.94 -36.55
N PRO A 19 -25.88 -32.91 -37.89
CA PRO A 19 -25.60 -31.70 -38.65
C PRO A 19 -26.83 -30.78 -38.72
N THR A 20 -26.71 -29.60 -38.12
CA THR A 20 -27.73 -28.54 -38.17
C THR A 20 -27.80 -27.91 -39.55
N LYS A 21 -29.00 -27.93 -40.13
CA LYS A 21 -29.39 -27.20 -41.35
C LYS A 21 -29.13 -25.68 -41.21
N PRO A 22 -28.76 -24.96 -42.28
CA PRO A 22 -28.55 -23.53 -42.21
C PRO A 22 -29.88 -22.80 -41.94
N ALA A 23 -29.96 -22.17 -40.77
CA ALA A 23 -31.08 -21.33 -40.39
C ALA A 23 -31.18 -20.11 -41.33
N LYS A 24 -32.40 -19.86 -41.81
CA LYS A 24 -32.76 -18.67 -42.59
C LYS A 24 -32.42 -17.42 -41.79
N ARG A 25 -31.48 -16.65 -42.33
CA ARG A 25 -31.00 -15.35 -41.86
C ARG A 25 -32.16 -14.37 -41.77
N THR A 26 -32.75 -14.23 -40.58
CA THR A 26 -33.67 -13.15 -40.25
C THR A 26 -32.89 -11.83 -40.33
N ARG A 27 -33.24 -11.01 -41.32
CA ARG A 27 -32.76 -9.62 -41.44
C ARG A 27 -33.24 -8.87 -40.20
N PHE A 28 -32.34 -8.65 -39.25
CA PHE A 28 -32.51 -7.59 -38.26
C PHE A 28 -32.51 -6.26 -39.02
N LEU A 29 -33.65 -5.57 -38.95
CA LEU A 29 -33.76 -4.15 -39.28
C LEU A 29 -32.85 -3.41 -38.31
N GLU A 30 -31.73 -2.96 -38.85
CA GLU A 30 -30.82 -2.01 -38.24
C GLU A 30 -31.61 -0.75 -37.87
N PRO A 31 -31.65 -0.31 -36.60
CA PRO A 31 -32.28 0.95 -36.26
C PRO A 31 -31.48 2.06 -36.93
N GLU A 32 -32.11 2.78 -37.87
CA GLU A 32 -31.51 3.92 -38.54
C GLU A 32 -31.01 4.91 -37.48
N LEU A 33 -29.68 4.99 -37.36
CA LEU A 33 -29.00 6.06 -36.64
C LEU A 33 -29.51 7.40 -37.21
N PRO A 34 -29.97 8.34 -36.37
CA PRO A 34 -30.39 9.65 -36.85
C PRO A 34 -29.20 10.28 -37.57
N LYS A 35 -29.38 10.54 -38.87
CA LYS A 35 -28.41 11.21 -39.74
C LYS A 35 -28.01 12.51 -39.06
N LEU A 36 -26.85 12.51 -38.40
CA LEU A 36 -26.22 13.71 -37.88
C LEU A 36 -25.97 14.61 -39.09
N LYS A 37 -26.72 15.71 -39.17
CA LYS A 37 -26.51 16.75 -40.16
C LYS A 37 -25.02 17.12 -40.13
N PRO A 38 -24.36 17.24 -41.29
CA PRO A 38 -22.98 17.71 -41.34
C PRO A 38 -22.91 19.02 -40.58
N ARG A 39 -22.08 19.05 -39.53
CA ARG A 39 -21.74 20.27 -38.81
C ARG A 39 -21.19 21.23 -39.87
N ARG A 40 -21.99 22.26 -40.19
CA ARG A 40 -21.53 23.45 -40.90
C ARG A 40 -20.24 23.88 -40.20
N ASN A 41 -19.14 23.95 -40.95
CA ASN A 41 -17.97 24.69 -40.52
C ASN A 41 -18.47 26.05 -40.02
N PRO A 42 -18.15 26.46 -38.78
CA PRO A 42 -18.47 27.82 -38.35
C PRO A 42 -17.82 28.77 -39.35
N GLU A 43 -18.61 29.68 -39.90
CA GLU A 43 -18.09 30.77 -40.72
C GLU A 43 -16.95 31.46 -39.96
N PRO A 44 -15.87 31.86 -40.65
CA PRO A 44 -14.80 32.61 -40.03
C PRO A 44 -15.39 33.84 -39.34
N VAL A 45 -15.27 33.88 -38.01
CA VAL A 45 -15.62 35.06 -37.22
C VAL A 45 -14.83 36.22 -37.82
N PRO A 46 -15.49 37.32 -38.23
CA PRO A 46 -14.80 38.47 -38.77
C PRO A 46 -13.80 38.97 -37.72
N VAL A 47 -12.52 38.97 -38.10
CA VAL A 47 -11.45 39.55 -37.31
C VAL A 47 -11.86 41.00 -37.02
N PRO A 48 -11.97 41.42 -35.76
CA PRO A 48 -12.29 42.80 -35.43
C PRO A 48 -11.23 43.69 -36.07
N VAL A 49 -11.69 44.60 -36.93
CA VAL A 49 -10.86 45.64 -37.54
C VAL A 49 -10.12 46.36 -36.40
N PRO A 50 -8.79 46.51 -36.48
CA PRO A 50 -8.04 47.25 -35.48
C PRO A 50 -8.58 48.67 -35.43
N VAL A 51 -9.24 49.01 -34.32
CA VAL A 51 -9.59 50.39 -34.01
C VAL A 51 -8.28 51.15 -33.90
N PRO A 52 -8.09 52.25 -34.66
CA PRO A 52 -6.90 53.07 -34.55
C PRO A 52 -6.80 53.56 -33.11
N VAL A 53 -5.76 53.11 -32.42
CA VAL A 53 -5.37 53.62 -31.11
C VAL A 53 -5.07 55.11 -31.32
N PRO A 54 -5.77 56.04 -30.65
CA PRO A 54 -5.46 57.45 -30.76
C PRO A 54 -4.02 57.66 -30.31
N GLU A 55 -3.25 58.31 -31.18
CA GLU A 55 -1.89 58.78 -30.94
C GLU A 55 -1.89 59.59 -29.64
N PRO A 56 -1.10 59.20 -28.62
CA PRO A 56 -1.09 59.91 -27.35
C PRO A 56 -0.57 61.33 -27.55
N GLU A 57 -1.39 62.31 -27.15
CA GLU A 57 -0.98 63.71 -27.09
C GLU A 57 0.32 63.85 -26.27
N PRO A 58 1.26 64.71 -26.71
CA PRO A 58 2.50 64.92 -25.99
C PRO A 58 2.20 65.56 -24.63
N GLU A 59 2.30 64.76 -23.56
CA GLU A 59 2.22 65.27 -22.20
C GLU A 59 3.30 66.35 -21.98
N PRO A 60 2.96 67.47 -21.32
CA PRO A 60 3.88 68.55 -21.06
C PRO A 60 5.05 68.08 -20.20
N ILE A 61 6.26 68.38 -20.68
CA ILE A 61 7.55 68.14 -20.03
C ILE A 61 7.51 68.78 -18.64
N THR A 62 7.11 67.98 -17.64
CA THR A 62 7.09 68.39 -16.24
C THR A 62 8.47 68.08 -15.68
N ALA A 63 9.05 69.07 -14.98
CA ALA A 63 10.42 69.10 -14.52
C ALA A 63 10.92 67.77 -13.91
N ALA A 64 12.15 67.40 -14.27
CA ALA A 64 12.83 66.20 -13.84
C ALA A 64 12.65 65.95 -12.33
N PRO A 65 12.08 64.81 -11.92
CA PRO A 65 12.01 64.45 -10.51
C PRO A 65 13.44 64.25 -10.00
N VAL A 66 13.76 64.97 -8.92
CA VAL A 66 14.98 64.81 -8.14
C VAL A 66 15.16 63.32 -7.83
N PRO A 67 16.34 62.71 -8.09
CA PRO A 67 16.58 61.31 -7.79
C PRO A 67 16.53 61.11 -6.28
N VAL A 68 15.38 60.67 -5.77
CA VAL A 68 15.26 60.16 -4.41
C VAL A 68 16.16 58.93 -4.34
N PRO A 69 17.14 58.87 -3.41
CA PRO A 69 17.95 57.68 -3.23
C PRO A 69 17.03 56.52 -2.84
N VAL A 70 16.75 55.66 -3.81
CA VAL A 70 16.04 54.40 -3.59
C VAL A 70 16.87 53.61 -2.59
N PRO A 71 16.34 53.25 -1.40
CA PRO A 71 17.10 52.53 -0.40
C PRO A 71 17.62 51.23 -1.02
N ALA A 72 18.93 51.06 -1.02
CA ALA A 72 19.67 49.89 -1.53
C ALA A 72 19.38 48.58 -0.74
N GLU A 73 18.33 48.57 0.09
CA GLU A 73 17.94 47.48 0.98
C GLU A 73 16.80 46.61 0.43
N ALA A 74 16.32 46.84 -0.79
CA ALA A 74 15.69 45.78 -1.57
C ALA A 74 16.77 44.83 -2.13
N GLN A 75 17.66 44.36 -1.24
CA GLN A 75 18.47 43.18 -1.47
C GLN A 75 17.46 42.06 -1.69
N SER A 76 17.16 41.82 -2.96
CA SER A 76 16.48 40.64 -3.47
C SER A 76 16.82 39.49 -2.54
N ALA A 77 15.82 39.00 -1.80
CA ALA A 77 15.95 37.82 -0.98
C ALA A 77 16.33 36.68 -1.92
N ARG A 78 17.63 36.55 -2.19
CA ARG A 78 18.18 35.49 -3.01
C ARG A 78 17.76 34.24 -2.27
N ASN A 79 16.97 33.40 -2.93
CA ASN A 79 16.55 32.15 -2.36
C ASN A 79 17.79 31.26 -2.25
N TYR A 80 18.57 31.41 -1.18
CA TYR A 80 19.83 30.72 -0.95
C TYR A 80 19.66 29.20 -1.04
N LEU A 81 18.47 28.68 -0.70
CA LEU A 81 18.12 27.28 -0.85
C LEU A 81 18.33 26.77 -2.29
N PHE A 82 17.97 27.54 -3.31
CA PHE A 82 18.10 27.12 -4.71
C PHE A 82 19.48 27.38 -5.33
N LEU A 83 20.38 28.04 -4.59
CA LEU A 83 21.80 28.12 -4.96
C LEU A 83 22.55 26.85 -4.58
N ILE A 84 22.02 26.07 -3.64
CA ILE A 84 22.60 24.80 -3.21
C ILE A 84 22.33 23.72 -4.26
N ALA A 85 23.24 22.76 -4.45
CA ALA A 85 23.07 21.61 -5.34
C ALA A 85 21.78 20.80 -5.05
N PRO A 86 21.09 20.28 -6.08
CA PRO A 86 19.81 19.57 -5.93
C PRO A 86 19.89 18.35 -5.00
N GLU A 87 21.04 17.67 -4.92
CA GLU A 87 21.26 16.51 -4.06
C GLU A 87 21.15 16.88 -2.57
N ILE A 88 21.69 18.04 -2.20
CA ILE A 88 21.60 18.57 -0.83
C ILE A 88 20.17 19.04 -0.55
N ARG A 89 19.49 19.66 -1.53
CA ARG A 89 18.07 20.00 -1.39
C ARG A 89 17.21 18.77 -1.18
N ASP A 90 17.45 17.70 -1.93
CA ASP A 90 16.78 16.40 -1.75
C ASP A 90 17.03 15.85 -0.34
N LYS A 91 18.26 15.92 0.19
CA LYS A 91 18.56 15.54 1.59
C LYS A 91 17.77 16.40 2.59
N ILE A 92 17.74 17.72 2.40
CA ILE A 92 16.94 18.64 3.24
C ILE A 92 15.46 18.26 3.18
N TYR A 93 14.90 18.04 1.99
CA TYR A 93 13.52 17.65 1.83
C TYR A 93 13.22 16.28 2.43
N ARG A 94 14.12 15.29 2.36
CA ARG A 94 13.95 14.01 3.03
C ARG A 94 13.83 14.17 4.54
N HIS A 95 14.73 14.94 5.15
CA HIS A 95 14.67 15.23 6.58
C HIS A 95 13.38 15.95 6.99
N LEU A 96 12.83 16.80 6.14
CA LEU A 96 11.63 17.58 6.45
C LEU A 96 10.31 16.86 6.11
N LEU A 97 10.30 16.04 5.06
CA LEU A 97 9.09 15.54 4.41
C LEU A 97 8.96 14.02 4.42
N VAL A 98 9.94 13.26 4.92
CA VAL A 98 9.85 11.80 5.06
C VAL A 98 9.66 11.46 6.54
N SER A 99 8.53 10.83 6.84
CA SER A 99 8.25 10.25 8.15
C SER A 99 8.62 8.78 8.15
N HIS A 100 9.21 8.33 9.27
CA HIS A 100 9.44 6.92 9.54
C HIS A 100 8.12 6.19 9.88
N LYS A 101 7.09 6.92 10.34
CA LYS A 101 5.75 6.40 10.60
C LYS A 101 4.88 6.53 9.34
N PRO A 102 3.97 5.57 9.10
CA PRO A 102 3.02 5.70 8.01
C PRO A 102 2.11 6.92 8.21
N ILE A 103 1.87 7.68 7.13
CA ILE A 103 1.02 8.88 7.17
C ILE A 103 -0.44 8.46 7.06
N PRO A 104 -1.27 8.66 8.10
CA PRO A 104 -2.68 8.33 8.01
C PRO A 104 -3.40 9.30 7.05
N VAL A 105 -4.18 8.75 6.15
CA VAL A 105 -5.07 9.49 5.25
C VAL A 105 -6.50 9.01 5.43
N LYS A 106 -7.44 9.83 4.99
CA LYS A 106 -8.87 9.55 5.01
C LYS A 106 -9.53 10.08 3.72
N ALA A 107 -10.85 9.95 3.63
CA ALA A 107 -11.61 10.46 2.47
C ALA A 107 -11.10 9.95 1.11
N LEU A 108 -10.96 8.63 0.96
CA LEU A 108 -10.46 8.00 -0.28
C LEU A 108 -9.11 8.58 -0.75
N TRP A 109 -8.14 8.64 0.17
CA TRP A 109 -6.77 9.16 -0.06
C TRP A 109 -6.65 10.67 -0.28
N THR A 110 -7.73 11.44 -0.17
CA THR A 110 -7.71 12.88 -0.49
C THR A 110 -7.44 13.79 0.69
N GLU A 111 -7.48 13.31 1.93
CA GLU A 111 -7.24 14.14 3.12
C GLU A 111 -6.25 13.46 4.05
N GLN A 112 -5.17 14.16 4.42
CA GLN A 112 -4.27 13.69 5.49
C GLN A 112 -4.97 13.80 6.83
N VAL A 113 -4.99 12.72 7.61
CA VAL A 113 -5.47 12.77 8.99
C VAL A 113 -4.42 13.51 9.79
N ARG A 114 -4.72 14.75 10.12
CA ARG A 114 -3.99 15.43 11.20
C ARG A 114 -4.64 14.97 12.47
N HIS A 115 -3.86 14.32 13.34
CA HIS A 115 -4.22 14.33 14.75
C HIS A 115 -4.36 15.80 15.09
N ALA A 116 -5.62 16.24 15.26
CA ALA A 116 -5.86 17.55 15.79
C ALA A 116 -5.14 17.49 17.11
N VAL A 117 -3.98 18.16 17.21
CA VAL A 117 -3.28 18.44 18.46
C VAL A 117 -4.39 19.02 19.29
N ARG A 118 -5.02 18.15 20.09
CA ARG A 118 -6.14 18.54 20.90
C ARG A 118 -5.44 19.52 21.80
N ARG A 119 -5.72 20.80 21.60
CA ARG A 119 -5.48 21.83 22.60
C ARG A 119 -6.33 21.40 23.78
N SER A 120 -5.84 20.39 24.48
CA SER A 120 -6.35 19.80 25.68
C SER A 120 -6.01 20.81 26.75
N GLY A 121 -6.70 21.96 26.69
CA GLY A 121 -6.54 23.04 27.64
C GLY A 121 -7.07 22.68 29.02
N ARG A 122 -7.26 21.39 29.37
CA ARG A 122 -7.87 20.96 30.63
C ARG A 122 -7.40 19.63 31.23
N ARG A 123 -6.36 18.95 30.75
CA ARG A 123 -5.74 17.85 31.52
C ARG A 123 -4.38 18.27 32.08
N ARG A 124 -4.47 19.08 33.13
CA ARG A 124 -3.39 19.36 34.09
C ARG A 124 -3.18 18.08 34.91
N GLY A 125 -2.07 17.37 34.73
CA GLY A 125 -1.57 16.44 35.76
C GLY A 125 -1.07 15.06 35.34
N ALA A 126 -1.24 14.60 34.11
CA ALA A 126 -0.56 13.39 33.65
C ALA A 126 0.60 13.83 32.74
N ALA A 127 1.83 13.51 33.13
CA ALA A 127 3.04 13.70 32.33
C ALA A 127 2.94 12.83 31.06
N ALA A 128 2.12 13.27 30.12
CA ALA A 128 2.10 12.73 28.77
C ALA A 128 3.39 13.20 28.12
N ASP A 129 4.20 12.22 27.75
CA ASP A 129 5.46 12.38 27.04
C ASP A 129 5.25 13.34 25.85
N PRO A 130 5.79 14.57 25.90
CA PRO A 130 5.51 15.60 24.90
C PRO A 130 6.03 15.23 23.50
N ASP A 131 6.89 14.20 23.40
CA ASP A 131 7.51 13.79 22.14
C ASP A 131 6.68 12.79 21.33
N ALA A 132 5.66 12.13 21.90
CA ALA A 132 4.96 11.04 21.23
C ALA A 132 3.90 11.49 20.18
N ASP A 133 3.25 12.63 20.40
CA ASP A 133 2.05 13.03 19.62
C ASP A 133 2.35 13.93 18.40
N ASP A 134 3.48 14.64 18.37
CA ASP A 134 3.82 15.56 17.26
C ASP A 134 4.46 14.85 16.04
N GLU A 135 4.85 13.59 16.17
CA GLU A 135 5.74 12.92 15.20
C GLU A 135 5.09 12.51 13.86
N THR A 136 3.76 12.51 13.75
CA THR A 136 3.06 11.96 12.56
C THR A 136 2.59 13.01 11.55
N ALA A 137 2.53 14.29 11.94
CA ALA A 137 1.99 15.35 11.10
C ALA A 137 3.10 16.11 10.36
N ILE A 138 3.48 15.63 9.17
CA ILE A 138 4.48 16.29 8.32
C ILE A 138 4.03 17.72 7.95
N ASP A 139 4.88 18.72 8.23
CA ASP A 139 4.61 20.10 7.85
C ASP A 139 4.87 20.34 6.36
N THR A 140 3.77 20.44 5.60
CA THR A 140 3.80 20.69 4.15
C THR A 140 3.86 22.17 3.78
N ARG A 141 4.07 23.10 4.74
CA ARG A 141 4.17 24.54 4.46
C ARG A 141 5.35 24.90 3.55
N ILE A 142 6.46 24.16 3.64
CA ILE A 142 7.62 24.37 2.77
C ILE A 142 7.27 24.23 1.27
N LEU A 143 6.31 23.35 0.95
CA LEU A 143 5.80 23.17 -0.42
C LEU A 143 5.00 24.36 -0.95
N ARG A 144 4.73 25.38 -0.12
CA ARG A 144 3.99 26.60 -0.50
C ARG A 144 4.89 27.79 -0.79
N VAL A 145 6.17 27.72 -0.44
CA VAL A 145 7.09 28.86 -0.54
C VAL A 145 7.31 29.27 -1.99
N CYS A 146 7.55 28.31 -2.89
CA CYS A 146 7.65 28.55 -4.32
C CYS A 146 7.31 27.30 -5.15
N HIS A 147 7.15 27.46 -6.46
CA HIS A 147 6.83 26.34 -7.37
C HIS A 147 7.92 25.25 -7.39
N GLN A 148 9.20 25.64 -7.35
CA GLN A 148 10.31 24.70 -7.38
C GLN A 148 10.35 23.80 -6.12
N ALA A 149 10.20 24.39 -4.93
CA ALA A 149 10.06 23.63 -3.69
C ALA A 149 8.83 22.70 -3.72
N ALA A 150 7.72 23.18 -4.30
CA ALA A 150 6.53 22.38 -4.46
C ALA A 150 6.77 21.16 -5.37
N SER A 151 7.52 21.30 -6.47
CA SER A 151 7.81 20.18 -7.37
C SER A 151 8.84 19.20 -6.80
N GLU A 152 9.95 19.69 -6.26
CA GLU A 152 11.03 18.86 -5.71
C GLU A 152 10.55 18.15 -4.42
N GLY A 153 9.97 18.90 -3.50
CA GLY A 153 9.48 18.36 -2.24
C GLY A 153 8.25 17.44 -2.39
N ALA A 154 7.34 17.69 -3.34
CA ALA A 154 6.22 16.77 -3.56
C ALA A 154 6.67 15.40 -4.08
N ARG A 155 7.73 15.37 -4.91
CA ARG A 155 8.31 14.10 -5.38
C ARG A 155 8.81 13.25 -4.21
N ILE A 156 9.46 13.87 -3.22
CA ILE A 156 9.95 13.19 -2.02
C ILE A 156 8.80 12.81 -1.09
N LEU A 157 7.90 13.76 -0.77
CA LEU A 157 6.75 13.55 0.11
C LEU A 157 5.89 12.37 -0.37
N TYR A 158 5.48 12.36 -1.65
CA TYR A 158 4.59 11.31 -2.16
C TYR A 158 5.33 10.05 -2.62
N GLY A 159 6.60 10.20 -3.00
CA GLY A 159 7.41 9.11 -3.56
C GLY A 159 8.03 8.19 -2.52
N GLU A 160 8.44 8.72 -1.37
CA GLU A 160 9.18 7.94 -0.36
C GLU A 160 8.31 7.56 0.85
N ASN A 161 7.29 8.35 1.18
CA ASN A 161 6.43 8.04 2.32
C ASN A 161 5.40 6.95 2.01
N ARG A 162 5.02 6.24 3.07
CA ARG A 162 3.89 5.31 3.08
C ARG A 162 2.63 6.01 3.57
N PHE A 163 1.57 6.00 2.78
CA PHE A 163 0.26 6.52 3.18
C PHE A 163 -0.68 5.37 3.57
N VAL A 164 -1.30 5.46 4.73
CA VAL A 164 -2.23 4.44 5.27
C VAL A 164 -3.65 4.99 5.27
N TYR A 165 -4.57 4.32 4.58
CA TYR A 165 -6.00 4.60 4.67
C TYR A 165 -6.68 3.62 5.61
N LEU A 166 -7.10 4.12 6.76
CA LEU A 166 -7.93 3.39 7.72
C LEU A 166 -9.38 3.44 7.24
N LEU A 167 -10.03 2.29 7.06
CA LEU A 167 -11.41 2.20 6.57
C LEU A 167 -12.44 2.57 7.67
N ARG A 168 -12.41 3.81 8.15
CA ARG A 168 -13.24 4.32 9.24
C ARG A 168 -14.39 5.24 8.81
N ASP A 169 -14.50 5.55 7.51
CA ASP A 169 -15.42 6.58 7.00
C ASP A 169 -16.55 6.01 6.09
N PRO A 170 -17.45 5.13 6.59
CA PRO A 170 -18.53 4.59 5.76
C PRO A 170 -19.53 5.66 5.31
N ALA A 171 -19.58 6.82 5.99
CA ALA A 171 -20.41 7.97 5.63
C ALA A 171 -20.14 8.50 4.21
N LEU A 172 -18.96 8.23 3.64
CA LEU A 172 -18.63 8.57 2.24
C LEU A 172 -19.46 7.76 1.23
N LEU A 173 -20.06 6.65 1.66
CA LEU A 173 -20.95 5.83 0.84
C LEU A 173 -22.37 6.36 0.83
N THR A 174 -22.89 6.77 1.98
CA THR A 174 -24.28 7.23 2.16
C THR A 174 -24.47 8.65 1.64
N HIS A 175 -23.43 9.48 1.72
CA HIS A 175 -23.46 10.85 1.25
C HIS A 175 -22.35 11.05 0.22
N PRO A 176 -22.58 10.71 -1.07
CA PRO A 176 -21.61 11.02 -2.09
C PRO A 176 -21.31 12.53 -2.05
N PRO A 177 -20.03 12.93 -2.21
CA PRO A 177 -19.68 14.34 -2.26
C PRO A 177 -20.54 14.99 -3.35
N PRO A 178 -21.18 16.15 -3.07
CA PRO A 178 -21.98 16.82 -4.08
C PRO A 178 -21.10 17.06 -5.32
N PRO A 179 -21.61 16.84 -6.54
CA PRO A 179 -20.82 17.01 -7.75
C PRO A 179 -20.20 18.41 -7.75
N ALA A 180 -18.93 18.50 -8.14
CA ALA A 180 -18.04 19.65 -7.97
C ALA A 180 -18.47 20.97 -8.67
N GLY A 181 -19.72 21.11 -9.11
CA GLY A 181 -20.32 22.31 -9.67
C GLY A 181 -21.74 22.63 -9.16
N SER A 182 -22.28 21.87 -8.21
CA SER A 182 -23.62 22.11 -7.66
C SER A 182 -23.60 23.20 -6.58
N SER A 183 -23.53 24.45 -7.02
CA SER A 183 -23.69 25.64 -6.18
C SER A 183 -25.18 25.89 -5.86
N THR A 184 -25.82 24.96 -5.15
CA THR A 184 -27.16 25.25 -4.58
C THR A 184 -27.02 25.94 -3.22
N ARG A 185 -27.84 26.97 -3.00
CA ARG A 185 -27.75 27.97 -1.91
C ARG A 185 -27.82 27.42 -0.47
N THR A 186 -28.04 26.12 -0.29
CA THR A 186 -27.92 25.40 1.01
C THR A 186 -26.46 25.27 1.50
N SER A 187 -25.49 25.75 0.71
CA SER A 187 -24.03 25.77 0.96
C SER A 187 -23.56 26.50 2.25
N ARG A 188 -24.34 27.43 2.83
CA ARG A 188 -23.84 28.26 3.95
C ARG A 188 -23.49 27.49 5.23
N ARG A 189 -24.12 26.34 5.51
CA ARG A 189 -23.80 25.49 6.67
C ARG A 189 -22.71 24.43 6.42
N ARG A 190 -22.34 24.14 5.17
CA ARG A 190 -21.20 23.24 4.83
C ARG A 190 -19.92 24.00 4.48
N ALA A 191 -20.03 25.30 4.17
CA ALA A 191 -18.87 26.20 4.09
C ALA A 191 -18.09 26.23 5.42
N THR A 192 -18.72 25.98 6.58
CA THR A 192 -18.03 25.88 7.87
C THR A 192 -17.19 24.62 8.02
N THR A 193 -17.57 23.48 7.41
CA THR A 193 -16.74 22.26 7.36
C THR A 193 -15.56 22.41 6.40
N ALA A 194 -15.75 23.01 5.22
CA ALA A 194 -14.62 23.32 4.33
C ALA A 194 -13.69 24.39 4.94
N ALA A 195 -14.25 25.40 5.63
CA ALA A 195 -13.47 26.36 6.40
C ALA A 195 -12.77 25.72 7.61
N SER A 196 -13.33 24.66 8.20
CA SER A 196 -12.68 23.84 9.24
C SER A 196 -11.48 23.08 8.69
N THR A 197 -11.56 22.51 7.47
CA THR A 197 -10.41 21.88 6.81
C THR A 197 -9.30 22.91 6.53
N ILE A 198 -9.67 24.11 6.07
CA ILE A 198 -8.74 25.22 5.89
C ILE A 198 -8.07 25.62 7.22
N ARG A 199 -8.84 25.68 8.32
CA ARG A 199 -8.31 25.97 9.66
C ARG A 199 -7.45 24.86 10.24
N SER A 200 -7.71 23.60 9.86
CA SER A 200 -6.89 22.44 10.24
C SER A 200 -5.57 22.37 9.46
N GLY A 201 -5.34 23.30 8.51
CA GLY A 201 -4.06 23.56 7.86
C GLY A 201 -3.60 22.52 6.84
N GLY A 202 -4.30 21.38 6.75
CA GLY A 202 -4.00 20.32 5.79
C GLY A 202 -4.54 20.66 4.42
N ARG A 203 -3.67 20.65 3.40
CA ARG A 203 -4.12 20.73 2.01
C ARG A 203 -4.63 19.34 1.60
N PRO A 204 -5.79 19.23 0.92
CA PRO A 204 -6.20 17.96 0.36
C PRO A 204 -5.13 17.44 -0.61
N ILE A 205 -4.91 16.13 -0.59
CA ILE A 205 -4.06 15.41 -1.52
C ILE A 205 -4.82 15.33 -2.85
N ASP A 206 -4.35 16.12 -3.82
CA ASP A 206 -4.88 16.09 -5.18
C ASP A 206 -4.32 14.87 -5.92
N LEU A 207 -5.09 13.78 -5.97
CA LEU A 207 -4.69 12.55 -6.67
C LEU A 207 -4.53 12.75 -8.17
N ALA A 208 -5.28 13.67 -8.79
CA ALA A 208 -5.14 13.96 -10.22
C ALA A 208 -3.78 14.60 -10.50
N LYS A 209 -3.36 15.52 -9.62
CA LYS A 209 -2.05 16.18 -9.73
C LYS A 209 -0.89 15.29 -9.31
N TYR A 210 -0.97 14.66 -8.13
CA TYR A 210 0.15 14.01 -7.45
C TYR A 210 0.08 12.48 -7.43
N GLY A 211 -1.01 11.85 -7.90
CA GLY A 211 -1.19 10.40 -7.81
C GLY A 211 -0.08 9.59 -8.47
N HIS A 212 0.47 10.07 -9.59
CA HIS A 212 1.61 9.45 -10.28
C HIS A 212 2.93 9.44 -9.46
N LEU A 213 3.03 10.27 -8.41
CA LEU A 213 4.16 10.30 -7.50
C LEU A 213 4.00 9.32 -6.35
N LEU A 214 2.77 8.88 -6.03
CA LEU A 214 2.52 7.94 -4.95
C LEU A 214 3.15 6.58 -5.27
N ARG A 215 4.01 6.08 -4.37
CA ARG A 215 4.66 4.76 -4.53
C ARG A 215 4.20 3.74 -3.50
N HIS A 216 3.95 4.17 -2.27
CA HIS A 216 3.68 3.25 -1.15
C HIS A 216 2.34 3.58 -0.50
N LEU A 217 1.35 2.70 -0.72
CA LEU A 217 0.02 2.82 -0.13
C LEU A 217 -0.29 1.60 0.73
N ALA A 218 -1.09 1.81 1.76
CA ALA A 218 -1.57 0.77 2.65
C ALA A 218 -3.04 0.98 2.99
N LEU A 219 -3.82 -0.10 2.92
CA LEU A 219 -5.21 -0.17 3.34
C LEU A 219 -5.27 -1.02 4.61
N GLU A 220 -5.93 -0.52 5.64
CA GLU A 220 -6.09 -1.27 6.88
C GLU A 220 -7.59 -1.43 7.19
N LEU A 221 -7.98 -2.69 7.35
CA LEU A 221 -9.32 -3.09 7.77
C LEU A 221 -9.25 -3.61 9.21
N GLU A 222 -9.86 -2.86 10.12
CA GLU A 222 -9.93 -3.22 11.54
C GLU A 222 -10.84 -4.44 11.77
N PRO A 223 -10.65 -5.18 12.89
CA PRO A 223 -11.42 -6.40 13.15
C PRO A 223 -12.93 -6.23 13.15
N ASN A 224 -13.43 -5.10 13.67
CA ASN A 224 -14.86 -4.84 13.85
C ASN A 224 -15.52 -4.20 12.61
N ARG A 225 -14.90 -4.34 11.42
CA ARG A 225 -15.28 -3.62 10.19
C ARG A 225 -15.64 -4.58 9.06
N THR A 226 -16.56 -5.48 9.37
CA THR A 226 -16.90 -6.64 8.52
C THR A 226 -18.14 -6.42 7.66
N SER A 227 -18.86 -5.32 7.90
CA SER A 227 -20.10 -5.01 7.19
C SER A 227 -19.86 -4.79 5.68
N PRO A 228 -20.88 -5.05 4.83
CA PRO A 228 -20.79 -4.81 3.38
C PRO A 228 -20.51 -3.34 3.02
N GLU A 229 -20.78 -2.40 3.93
CA GLU A 229 -20.39 -1.00 3.76
C GLU A 229 -18.86 -0.85 3.71
N TYR A 230 -18.12 -1.52 4.59
CA TYR A 230 -16.65 -1.46 4.55
C TYR A 230 -16.09 -2.15 3.30
N GLN A 231 -16.74 -3.21 2.82
CA GLN A 231 -16.42 -3.81 1.53
C GLN A 231 -16.56 -2.79 0.38
N ALA A 232 -17.68 -2.07 0.34
CA ALA A 232 -17.92 -1.04 -0.67
C ALA A 232 -16.96 0.15 -0.52
N LEU A 233 -16.59 0.52 0.71
CA LEU A 233 -15.62 1.58 0.99
C LEU A 233 -14.23 1.19 0.51
N MET A 234 -13.80 -0.03 0.80
CA MET A 234 -12.54 -0.60 0.33
C MET A 234 -12.50 -0.65 -1.20
N LEU A 235 -13.60 -1.09 -1.83
CA LEU A 235 -13.74 -1.09 -3.28
C LEU A 235 -13.56 0.32 -3.86
N LYS A 236 -14.28 1.31 -3.35
CA LYS A 236 -14.13 2.70 -3.81
C LYS A 236 -12.72 3.26 -3.59
N ALA A 237 -12.07 2.89 -2.49
CA ALA A 237 -10.70 3.30 -2.20
C ALA A 237 -9.72 2.72 -3.22
N LEU A 238 -9.92 1.46 -3.62
CA LEU A 238 -9.14 0.82 -4.67
C LEU A 238 -9.45 1.41 -6.05
N GLU A 239 -10.72 1.68 -6.35
CA GLU A 239 -11.14 2.31 -7.60
C GLU A 239 -10.55 3.71 -7.80
N ALA A 240 -10.38 4.48 -6.72
CA ALA A 240 -9.69 5.77 -6.75
C ALA A 240 -8.21 5.68 -7.18
N LEU A 241 -7.60 4.49 -7.07
CA LEU A 241 -6.23 4.22 -7.50
C LEU A 241 -6.13 3.68 -8.93
N ILE A 242 -7.26 3.27 -9.52
CA ILE A 242 -7.26 2.77 -10.90
C ILE A 242 -6.97 3.95 -11.84
N PRO A 243 -6.04 3.79 -12.80
CA PRO A 243 -5.70 4.84 -13.75
C PRO A 243 -6.92 5.49 -14.38
N GLY A 244 -7.05 6.81 -14.18
CA GLY A 244 -7.92 7.64 -14.99
C GLY A 244 -7.35 7.83 -16.40
N ARG A 245 -8.07 8.57 -17.25
CA ARG A 245 -7.60 8.89 -18.62
C ARG A 245 -6.33 9.75 -18.62
N ASP A 246 -6.13 10.57 -17.60
CA ASP A 246 -5.15 11.64 -17.66
C ASP A 246 -3.78 11.27 -17.07
N ARG A 247 -3.71 10.48 -15.98
CA ARG A 247 -2.45 10.02 -15.36
C ARG A 247 -2.64 8.68 -14.64
N ALA A 248 -1.81 7.70 -15.01
CA ALA A 248 -1.77 6.41 -14.32
C ALA A 248 -1.01 6.53 -12.98
N ILE A 249 -1.64 6.04 -11.91
CA ILE A 249 -1.00 5.91 -10.60
C ILE A 249 -0.19 4.62 -10.62
N ARG A 250 1.13 4.72 -10.47
CA ARG A 250 2.06 3.58 -10.50
C ARG A 250 2.65 3.32 -9.14
N LEU A 251 2.05 2.38 -8.42
CA LEU A 251 2.47 2.03 -7.08
C LEU A 251 3.68 1.10 -7.14
N HIS A 252 4.66 1.35 -6.28
CA HIS A 252 5.67 0.34 -5.98
C HIS A 252 5.03 -0.75 -5.12
N THR A 253 4.30 -0.38 -4.07
CA THR A 253 3.69 -1.37 -3.16
C THR A 253 2.32 -0.91 -2.69
N LEU A 254 1.36 -1.81 -2.82
CA LEU A 254 0.06 -1.71 -2.15
C LEU A 254 0.02 -2.77 -1.04
N SER A 255 -0.12 -2.34 0.21
CA SER A 255 -0.28 -3.24 1.35
C SER A 255 -1.74 -3.28 1.78
N ILE A 256 -2.27 -4.45 2.11
CA ILE A 256 -3.62 -4.62 2.63
C ILE A 256 -3.51 -5.40 3.94
N THR A 257 -3.81 -4.75 5.05
CA THR A 257 -3.82 -5.37 6.37
C THR A 257 -5.24 -5.68 6.77
N ILE A 258 -5.48 -6.93 7.14
CA ILE A 258 -6.80 -7.45 7.48
C ILE A 258 -6.71 -8.15 8.83
N SER A 259 -7.66 -7.88 9.71
CA SER A 259 -7.77 -8.57 10.99
C SER A 259 -9.09 -9.35 11.04
N PRO A 260 -9.19 -10.52 10.40
CA PRO A 260 -10.45 -11.24 10.36
C PRO A 260 -10.86 -11.70 11.76
N VAL A 261 -12.15 -11.56 12.06
CA VAL A 261 -12.75 -12.11 13.29
C VAL A 261 -13.41 -13.43 12.91
N LEU A 262 -13.08 -14.48 13.67
CA LEU A 262 -13.75 -15.77 13.57
C LEU A 262 -15.13 -15.62 14.23
N GLU A 263 -16.16 -15.41 13.41
CA GLU A 263 -17.53 -15.35 13.89
C GLU A 263 -18.07 -16.78 13.94
N GLN A 264 -18.54 -17.20 15.12
CA GLN A 264 -19.31 -18.42 15.25
C GLN A 264 -20.70 -18.12 14.71
N ASP A 265 -21.05 -18.69 13.54
CA ASP A 265 -22.41 -18.55 13.02
C ASP A 265 -23.33 -19.37 13.93
N ARG A 266 -23.86 -18.71 14.96
CA ARG A 266 -24.99 -19.24 15.74
C ARG A 266 -26.25 -18.99 14.94
N ARG A 267 -26.33 -19.60 13.76
CA ARG A 267 -27.57 -19.61 13.00
C ARG A 267 -28.52 -20.53 13.76
N LEU A 268 -29.37 -19.91 14.58
CA LEU A 268 -30.53 -20.58 15.15
C LEU A 268 -31.43 -20.97 13.98
N VAL A 269 -31.22 -22.17 13.44
CA VAL A 269 -32.18 -22.77 12.52
C VAL A 269 -33.40 -23.08 13.38
N ALA A 270 -34.33 -22.13 13.44
CA ALA A 270 -35.65 -22.37 13.98
C ALA A 270 -36.25 -23.49 13.15
N ARG A 271 -36.24 -24.70 13.71
CA ARG A 271 -36.93 -25.84 13.11
C ARG A 271 -38.40 -25.41 13.12
N ALA A 272 -39.00 -25.22 11.94
CA ALA A 272 -40.43 -25.02 11.82
C ALA A 272 -41.10 -26.31 12.28
N SER A 273 -41.32 -26.43 13.59
CA SER A 273 -42.09 -27.49 14.21
C SER A 273 -43.56 -27.17 13.93
N GLU A 274 -44.14 -27.88 12.97
CA GLU A 274 -45.58 -27.81 12.66
C GLU A 274 -46.40 -28.82 13.48
N SER A 275 -45.86 -29.46 14.52
CA SER A 275 -46.63 -30.47 15.27
C SER A 275 -46.36 -30.45 16.77
N ASP A 276 -47.41 -30.03 17.48
CA ASP A 276 -47.94 -30.53 18.75
C ASP A 276 -47.00 -30.71 19.95
N ALA A 277 -47.17 -29.77 20.87
CA ALA A 277 -47.10 -29.84 22.34
C ALA A 277 -46.19 -30.91 22.99
N ASP A 278 -45.28 -30.41 23.81
CA ASP A 278 -44.63 -31.08 24.94
C ASP A 278 -43.32 -31.83 24.66
N ASP A 279 -42.31 -31.15 24.09
CA ASP A 279 -40.90 -31.11 24.58
C ASP A 279 -40.01 -30.34 23.59
N ASP A 280 -39.95 -29.01 23.76
CA ASP A 280 -39.35 -28.07 22.81
C ASP A 280 -37.83 -27.86 23.10
N VAL A 281 -37.02 -28.91 22.90
CA VAL A 281 -35.55 -28.79 22.96
C VAL A 281 -35.05 -28.29 21.60
N ALA A 282 -34.85 -26.98 21.47
CA ALA A 282 -34.26 -26.37 20.29
C ALA A 282 -32.86 -26.96 20.00
N VAL A 283 -32.78 -27.90 19.05
CA VAL A 283 -31.50 -28.45 18.58
C VAL A 283 -30.78 -27.36 17.79
N THR A 284 -29.87 -26.65 18.45
CA THR A 284 -28.99 -25.68 17.79
C THR A 284 -27.98 -26.44 16.93
N VAL A 285 -28.23 -26.54 15.62
CA VAL A 285 -27.21 -27.01 14.68
C VAL A 285 -26.16 -25.92 14.58
N ARG A 286 -24.95 -26.18 15.10
CA ARG A 286 -23.80 -25.29 14.94
C ARG A 286 -23.32 -25.35 13.49
N GLU A 287 -23.90 -24.52 12.62
CA GLU A 287 -23.46 -24.38 11.23
C GLU A 287 -22.19 -23.50 11.14
N GLY A 288 -21.02 -24.14 11.16
CA GLY A 288 -19.77 -23.57 10.64
C GLY A 288 -19.19 -22.37 11.40
N HIS A 289 -17.95 -22.03 11.06
CA HIS A 289 -17.31 -20.78 11.47
C HIS A 289 -17.05 -19.99 10.19
N HIS A 290 -17.51 -18.74 10.13
CA HIS A 290 -17.25 -17.88 8.98
C HIS A 290 -16.25 -16.80 9.36
N LEU A 291 -15.30 -16.57 8.45
CA LEU A 291 -14.37 -15.45 8.56
C LEU A 291 -15.00 -14.24 7.88
N SER A 292 -15.38 -13.28 8.70
CA SER A 292 -16.23 -12.15 8.35
C SER A 292 -15.75 -11.32 7.15
N VAL A 293 -14.44 -11.16 6.96
CA VAL A 293 -13.85 -10.37 5.87
C VAL A 293 -13.54 -11.19 4.62
N VAL A 294 -13.41 -12.52 4.72
CA VAL A 294 -12.81 -13.31 3.63
C VAL A 294 -13.66 -13.30 2.36
N ASN A 295 -14.98 -13.11 2.51
CA ASN A 295 -15.90 -12.93 1.39
C ASN A 295 -15.56 -11.74 0.49
N PHE A 296 -14.85 -10.73 1.00
CA PHE A 296 -14.42 -9.54 0.24
C PHE A 296 -13.48 -9.93 -0.91
N PHE A 297 -12.75 -11.05 -0.75
CA PHE A 297 -11.76 -11.55 -1.69
C PHE A 297 -12.27 -12.74 -2.51
N SER A 298 -13.58 -13.00 -2.52
CA SER A 298 -14.16 -14.07 -3.33
C SER A 298 -13.84 -13.91 -4.81
N ARG A 299 -13.77 -15.03 -5.52
CA ARG A 299 -13.56 -15.03 -6.97
C ARG A 299 -14.64 -14.19 -7.66
N GLY A 300 -14.22 -13.15 -8.36
CA GLY A 300 -15.13 -12.23 -9.05
C GLY A 300 -15.70 -11.09 -8.19
N ALA A 301 -15.36 -11.01 -6.90
CA ALA A 301 -15.69 -9.85 -6.07
C ALA A 301 -15.08 -8.56 -6.65
N GLY A 302 -15.77 -7.44 -6.43
CA GLY A 302 -15.34 -6.14 -6.96
C GLY A 302 -13.92 -5.77 -6.52
N ILE A 303 -13.53 -6.10 -5.28
CA ILE A 303 -12.21 -5.84 -4.74
C ILE A 303 -11.12 -6.59 -5.53
N VAL A 304 -11.30 -7.89 -5.78
CA VAL A 304 -10.33 -8.67 -6.57
C VAL A 304 -10.23 -8.11 -8.00
N ARG A 305 -11.35 -7.73 -8.61
CA ARG A 305 -11.37 -7.07 -9.93
C ARG A 305 -10.66 -5.72 -9.91
N ALA A 306 -10.79 -4.95 -8.83
CA ALA A 306 -10.10 -3.67 -8.67
C ALA A 306 -8.58 -3.87 -8.49
N LEU A 307 -8.16 -4.86 -7.68
CA LEU A 307 -6.75 -5.23 -7.54
C LEU A 307 -6.12 -5.68 -8.87
N GLN A 308 -6.88 -6.41 -9.68
CA GLN A 308 -6.52 -6.77 -11.06
C GLN A 308 -6.49 -5.58 -12.03
N ARG A 309 -6.89 -4.38 -11.61
CA ARG A 309 -6.88 -3.15 -12.44
C ARG A 309 -5.91 -2.08 -11.95
N ILE A 310 -5.51 -2.12 -10.68
CA ILE A 310 -4.52 -1.20 -10.09
C ILE A 310 -3.13 -1.48 -10.67
N ASP A 311 -2.38 -0.42 -10.98
CA ASP A 311 -1.00 -0.51 -11.45
C ASP A 311 -0.04 -0.48 -10.25
N ALA A 312 0.36 -1.68 -9.80
CA ALA A 312 1.25 -1.86 -8.66
C ALA A 312 2.30 -2.93 -8.95
N ASN A 313 3.54 -2.74 -8.50
CA ASN A 313 4.58 -3.76 -8.63
C ASN A 313 4.39 -4.91 -7.63
N PHE A 314 4.07 -4.59 -6.38
CA PHE A 314 3.91 -5.56 -5.32
C PHE A 314 2.57 -5.37 -4.60
N LEU A 315 1.86 -6.47 -4.37
CA LEU A 315 0.70 -6.52 -3.49
C LEU A 315 1.08 -7.31 -2.24
N ARG A 316 1.07 -6.65 -1.10
CA ARG A 316 1.33 -7.27 0.21
C ARG A 316 0.02 -7.44 0.95
N ILE A 317 -0.17 -8.60 1.56
CA ILE A 317 -1.36 -8.91 2.32
C ILE A 317 -0.92 -9.38 3.69
N ASN A 318 -1.30 -8.61 4.71
CA ASN A 318 -1.03 -8.90 6.10
C ASN A 318 -2.33 -9.38 6.74
N VAL A 319 -2.28 -10.49 7.45
CA VAL A 319 -3.41 -11.09 8.15
C VAL A 319 -3.05 -11.25 9.62
N HIS A 320 -3.86 -10.66 10.49
CA HIS A 320 -3.78 -10.90 11.93
C HIS A 320 -4.65 -12.12 12.27
N ALA A 321 -4.03 -13.29 12.34
CA ALA A 321 -4.69 -14.54 12.70
C ALA A 321 -4.74 -14.66 14.23
N THR A 322 -5.92 -14.94 14.78
CA THR A 322 -6.07 -15.27 16.20
C THR A 322 -5.91 -16.79 16.36
N VAL A 323 -4.94 -17.20 17.16
CA VAL A 323 -4.62 -18.60 17.44
C VAL A 323 -4.91 -18.87 18.91
N HIS A 324 -5.63 -19.95 19.17
CA HIS A 324 -5.81 -20.44 20.53
C HIS A 324 -4.72 -21.47 20.76
N VAL A 325 -3.73 -21.11 21.58
CA VAL A 325 -2.67 -22.01 21.99
C VAL A 325 -3.05 -22.55 23.36
N ARG A 326 -2.95 -23.87 23.56
CA ARG A 326 -3.07 -24.44 24.91
C ARG A 326 -1.89 -23.87 25.69
N LYS A 327 -2.16 -23.27 26.85
CA LYS A 327 -1.08 -23.04 27.79
C LYS A 327 -0.70 -24.45 28.25
N ASP A 328 0.36 -25.00 27.68
CA ASP A 328 0.95 -26.20 28.24
C ASP A 328 1.42 -25.78 29.65
N ASP A 329 1.01 -26.51 30.68
CA ASP A 329 1.21 -26.15 32.10
C ASP A 329 2.68 -26.34 32.55
N ASP A 330 3.63 -26.21 31.63
CA ASP A 330 4.98 -26.78 31.75
C ASP A 330 6.03 -25.86 32.40
N ASP A 331 5.68 -24.72 33.01
CA ASP A 331 6.68 -23.81 33.61
C ASP A 331 6.26 -23.21 34.99
N ASP A 332 5.52 -23.94 35.83
CA ASP A 332 5.34 -23.56 37.25
C ASP A 332 6.30 -24.34 38.19
N ASP A 333 7.43 -24.85 37.66
CA ASP A 333 8.45 -25.58 38.44
C ASP A 333 9.62 -24.71 38.95
N ASP A 334 9.63 -23.39 38.70
CA ASP A 334 10.72 -22.52 39.16
C ASP A 334 10.27 -21.51 40.26
N ASP A 335 10.82 -21.75 41.45
CA ASP A 335 11.15 -20.82 42.54
C ASP A 335 10.11 -20.55 43.65
N ASP A 336 9.67 -21.61 44.33
CA ASP A 336 9.37 -21.59 45.78
C ASP A 336 10.68 -21.77 46.57
N ASP A 337 11.61 -20.82 46.44
CA ASP A 337 12.74 -20.64 47.36
C ASP A 337 12.84 -19.13 47.66
N ASP A 338 12.14 -18.67 48.71
CA ASP A 338 12.68 -17.76 49.74
C ASP A 338 11.55 -17.26 50.67
N ASP A 339 11.46 -17.95 51.82
CA ASP A 339 11.25 -17.41 53.16
C ASP A 339 10.75 -15.96 53.30
N GLU A 340 9.50 -15.77 53.75
CA GLU A 340 9.22 -14.68 54.68
C GLU A 340 8.09 -15.03 55.66
N ASP A 341 8.53 -15.38 56.87
CA ASP A 341 7.78 -15.49 58.12
C ASP A 341 6.79 -14.34 58.30
N GLY A 342 5.49 -14.66 58.39
CA GLY A 342 4.44 -13.69 58.65
C GLY A 342 3.19 -14.31 59.27
N GLY A 343 3.33 -14.83 60.48
CA GLY A 343 2.26 -15.52 61.22
C GLY A 343 0.97 -14.69 61.38
N GLY A 344 -0.17 -15.38 61.34
CA GLY A 344 -1.47 -14.81 61.64
C GLY A 344 -2.59 -15.84 61.68
N ASN A 345 -2.79 -16.44 62.85
CA ASN A 345 -3.87 -17.38 63.20
C ASN A 345 -5.25 -16.96 62.65
N GLY A 346 -5.99 -17.92 62.11
CA GLY A 346 -7.40 -17.78 61.76
C GLY A 346 -8.07 -19.14 61.59
N ASP A 347 -8.42 -19.77 62.70
CA ASP A 347 -9.18 -21.02 62.77
C ASP A 347 -10.56 -20.84 62.11
N GLY A 348 -10.76 -21.47 60.94
CA GLY A 348 -12.00 -21.42 60.18
C GLY A 348 -12.27 -22.76 59.50
N VAL A 349 -12.74 -23.72 60.29
CA VAL A 349 -13.17 -25.06 59.85
C VAL A 349 -14.45 -24.92 59.03
N GLY A 350 -14.43 -25.35 57.78
CA GLY A 350 -15.58 -25.32 56.87
C GLY A 350 -15.36 -26.26 55.68
N MET A 351 -15.48 -27.56 55.97
CA MET A 351 -15.68 -28.65 55.03
C MET A 351 -16.89 -28.35 54.12
N ASP A 352 -16.73 -28.54 52.82
CA ASP A 352 -17.70 -29.22 51.94
C ASP A 352 -17.04 -29.41 50.56
N ASP A 353 -16.57 -30.63 50.35
CA ASP A 353 -15.95 -31.18 49.16
C ASP A 353 -16.99 -31.35 48.03
N GLU A 354 -16.98 -30.51 46.99
CA GLU A 354 -17.68 -30.80 45.71
C GLU A 354 -17.25 -29.92 44.49
N ASP A 355 -16.07 -29.30 44.51
CA ASP A 355 -15.61 -28.36 43.45
C ASP A 355 -14.49 -28.91 42.53
N ASP A 356 -14.35 -30.23 42.43
CA ASP A 356 -13.47 -30.89 41.45
C ASP A 356 -14.20 -31.15 40.12
N LEU A 357 -13.51 -30.93 38.98
CA LEU A 357 -13.82 -31.34 37.59
C LEU A 357 -14.13 -30.22 36.56
N ALA A 358 -13.79 -28.97 36.83
CA ALA A 358 -13.62 -27.99 35.74
C ALA A 358 -12.20 -27.44 35.73
N GLU A 359 -11.23 -28.32 35.44
CA GLU A 359 -9.96 -27.92 34.80
C GLU A 359 -10.32 -27.17 33.51
N LYS A 360 -10.57 -25.87 33.65
CA LYS A 360 -10.75 -24.97 32.54
C LYS A 360 -9.39 -24.89 31.87
N GLU A 361 -9.14 -25.76 30.89
CA GLU A 361 -8.01 -25.66 29.96
C GLU A 361 -7.84 -24.18 29.62
N LYS A 362 -6.77 -23.56 30.13
CA LYS A 362 -6.58 -22.11 30.06
C LYS A 362 -6.01 -21.79 28.69
N TRP A 363 -6.89 -21.74 27.69
CA TRP A 363 -6.51 -21.34 26.34
C TRP A 363 -6.06 -19.87 26.32
N VAL A 364 -4.79 -19.63 26.02
CA VAL A 364 -4.27 -18.27 25.81
C VAL A 364 -4.53 -17.88 24.35
N LYS A 365 -5.16 -16.72 24.17
CA LYS A 365 -5.35 -16.14 22.83
C LYS A 365 -4.04 -15.49 22.39
N GLN A 366 -3.35 -16.10 21.44
CA GLN A 366 -2.17 -15.53 20.82
C GLN A 366 -2.55 -14.94 19.46
N ILE A 367 -2.14 -13.70 19.18
CA ILE A 367 -2.34 -13.08 17.86
C ILE A 367 -1.06 -13.30 17.06
N ARG A 368 -1.17 -13.99 15.92
CA ARG A 368 -0.09 -14.15 14.95
C ARG A 368 -0.27 -13.17 13.80
N HIS A 369 0.83 -12.55 13.41
CA HIS A 369 0.88 -11.59 12.32
C HIS A 369 1.50 -12.29 11.13
N LEU A 370 0.68 -12.69 10.15
CA LEU A 370 1.12 -13.39 8.95
C LEU A 370 1.15 -12.43 7.77
N GLU A 371 2.16 -12.56 6.91
CA GLU A 371 2.31 -11.76 5.70
C GLU A 371 2.52 -12.66 4.49
N THR A 372 1.94 -12.27 3.35
CA THR A 372 2.25 -12.84 2.04
C THR A 372 2.44 -11.71 1.02
N THR A 373 3.35 -11.88 0.07
CA THR A 373 3.66 -10.90 -0.98
C THR A 373 3.44 -11.51 -2.35
N LEU A 374 2.59 -10.88 -3.16
CA LEU A 374 2.37 -11.22 -4.57
C LEU A 374 3.12 -10.22 -5.46
N ASP A 375 3.91 -10.75 -6.38
CA ASP A 375 4.63 -9.95 -7.39
C ASP A 375 3.74 -9.69 -8.60
N LEU A 376 3.20 -8.48 -8.70
CA LEU A 376 2.25 -8.10 -9.74
C LEU A 376 2.92 -7.52 -10.99
N ARG A 377 4.25 -7.29 -10.98
CA ARG A 377 5.01 -6.72 -12.12
C ARG A 377 4.81 -7.49 -13.42
N PHE A 378 4.52 -8.78 -13.30
CA PHE A 378 4.43 -9.70 -14.43
C PHE A 378 3.03 -9.87 -14.98
N LEU A 379 1.99 -9.28 -14.37
CA LEU A 379 0.63 -9.43 -14.91
C LEU A 379 0.59 -8.96 -16.38
N PRO A 380 -0.15 -9.63 -17.28
CA PRO A 380 -0.12 -9.36 -18.71
C PRO A 380 -0.37 -7.89 -19.09
N ARG A 381 -1.18 -7.19 -18.31
CA ARG A 381 -1.45 -5.74 -18.45
C ARG A 381 -0.21 -4.87 -18.23
N HIS A 382 0.64 -5.20 -17.25
CA HIS A 382 1.90 -4.49 -17.02
C HIS A 382 2.87 -4.74 -18.16
N ILE A 383 2.90 -5.97 -18.68
CA ILE A 383 3.70 -6.31 -19.85
C ILE A 383 3.22 -5.50 -21.08
N ALA A 384 1.91 -5.33 -21.26
CA ALA A 384 1.36 -4.51 -22.34
C ALA A 384 1.77 -3.03 -22.20
N THR A 385 1.71 -2.46 -20.99
CA THR A 385 2.18 -1.10 -20.72
C THR A 385 3.69 -0.97 -20.95
N LEU A 386 4.50 -1.89 -20.44
CA LEU A 386 5.96 -1.89 -20.65
C LEU A 386 6.35 -1.99 -22.13
N ARG A 387 5.59 -2.74 -22.93
CA ARG A 387 5.78 -2.80 -24.39
C ARG A 387 5.49 -1.46 -25.07
N GLN A 388 4.49 -0.72 -24.59
CA GLN A 388 4.16 0.60 -25.15
C GLN A 388 5.19 1.66 -24.79
N GLU A 389 5.83 1.58 -23.63
CA GLU A 389 6.70 2.63 -23.13
C GLU A 389 8.01 2.82 -23.91
N ARG A 390 8.40 1.94 -24.84
CA ARG A 390 9.65 2.02 -25.63
C ARG A 390 10.96 2.15 -24.82
N VAL A 391 10.91 2.28 -23.50
CA VAL A 391 12.06 2.48 -22.60
C VAL A 391 12.94 1.23 -22.53
N ILE A 392 12.35 0.04 -22.66
CA ILE A 392 13.09 -1.21 -22.74
C ILE A 392 13.30 -1.49 -24.23
N GLY A 393 14.45 -1.06 -24.76
CA GLY A 393 14.84 -1.30 -26.15
C GLY A 393 14.68 -2.78 -26.54
N GLY A 394 14.52 -3.04 -27.84
CA GLY A 394 14.18 -4.36 -28.41
C GLY A 394 15.07 -5.54 -28.01
N PHE A 395 16.20 -5.30 -27.34
CA PHE A 395 17.10 -6.33 -26.78
C PHE A 395 16.39 -7.36 -25.90
N TRP A 396 15.38 -6.98 -25.12
CA TRP A 396 14.67 -7.91 -24.23
C TRP A 396 13.47 -8.58 -24.90
N ALA A 397 13.07 -8.10 -26.09
CA ALA A 397 11.95 -8.65 -26.84
C ALA A 397 12.30 -9.97 -27.55
N HIS A 398 13.58 -10.36 -27.58
CA HIS A 398 14.04 -11.59 -28.22
C HIS A 398 14.58 -12.65 -27.25
N ASP A 399 14.72 -12.34 -25.96
CA ASP A 399 15.13 -13.31 -24.95
C ASP A 399 13.95 -14.21 -24.55
N LEU A 400 13.89 -15.40 -25.14
CA LEU A 400 12.85 -16.41 -24.88
C LEU A 400 12.83 -16.88 -23.41
N LEU A 401 13.99 -17.00 -22.77
CA LEU A 401 14.10 -17.45 -21.38
C LEU A 401 13.45 -16.41 -20.46
N MET A 402 13.73 -15.13 -20.68
CA MET A 402 13.14 -14.05 -19.91
C MET A 402 11.64 -13.90 -20.16
N GLN A 403 11.17 -14.15 -21.39
CA GLN A 403 9.74 -14.17 -21.68
C GLN A 403 9.01 -15.31 -20.97
N GLN A 404 9.59 -16.52 -20.99
CA GLN A 404 9.03 -17.67 -20.31
C GLN A 404 8.94 -17.42 -18.80
N ARG A 405 10.03 -16.96 -18.16
CA ARG A 405 10.02 -16.61 -16.72
C ARG A 405 9.00 -15.54 -16.37
N ARG A 406 8.78 -14.55 -17.25
CA ARG A 406 7.74 -13.53 -17.06
C ARG A 406 6.34 -14.14 -17.16
N ALA A 407 6.10 -15.02 -18.13
CA ALA A 407 4.82 -15.69 -18.30
C ALA A 407 4.51 -16.61 -17.11
N GLU A 408 5.49 -17.36 -16.62
CA GLU A 408 5.38 -18.19 -15.42
C GLU A 408 5.03 -17.35 -14.20
N ARG A 409 5.77 -16.26 -13.93
CA ARG A 409 5.46 -15.35 -12.82
C ARG A 409 4.12 -14.62 -12.98
N ALA A 410 3.72 -14.32 -14.21
CA ALA A 410 2.41 -13.74 -14.51
C ALA A 410 1.29 -14.72 -14.11
N SER A 411 1.42 -15.98 -14.53
CA SER A 411 0.49 -17.06 -14.19
C SER A 411 0.43 -17.28 -12.68
N GLU A 412 1.59 -17.29 -12.00
CA GLU A 412 1.68 -17.41 -10.55
C GLU A 412 0.97 -16.25 -9.83
N ALA A 413 1.15 -15.01 -10.30
CA ALA A 413 0.48 -13.84 -9.74
C ALA A 413 -1.05 -13.88 -9.97
N GLU A 414 -1.50 -14.29 -11.15
CA GLU A 414 -2.92 -14.47 -11.46
C GLU A 414 -3.55 -15.58 -10.61
N GLN A 415 -2.88 -16.72 -10.48
CA GLN A 415 -3.32 -17.81 -9.61
C GLN A 415 -3.31 -17.39 -8.14
N GLY A 416 -2.31 -16.61 -7.71
CA GLY A 416 -2.23 -16.04 -6.38
C GLY A 416 -3.43 -15.14 -6.06
N LEU A 417 -3.82 -14.26 -6.99
CA LEU A 417 -5.03 -13.44 -6.87
C LEU A 417 -6.32 -14.26 -6.91
N ALA A 418 -6.39 -15.27 -7.78
CA ALA A 418 -7.56 -16.13 -7.92
C ALA A 418 -7.79 -17.03 -6.68
N THR A 419 -6.71 -17.44 -6.03
CA THR A 419 -6.72 -18.27 -4.81
C THR A 419 -6.62 -17.45 -3.53
N LEU A 420 -6.64 -16.11 -3.62
CA LEU A 420 -6.36 -15.24 -2.48
C LEU A 420 -7.31 -15.48 -1.30
N ARG A 421 -8.61 -15.65 -1.59
CA ARG A 421 -9.61 -16.01 -0.58
C ARG A 421 -9.18 -17.22 0.24
N TRP A 422 -8.87 -18.33 -0.45
CA TRP A 422 -8.48 -19.58 0.17
C TRP A 422 -7.18 -19.43 0.96
N ARG A 423 -6.21 -18.66 0.46
CA ARG A 423 -4.95 -18.39 1.19
C ARG A 423 -5.21 -17.66 2.51
N ILE A 424 -6.09 -16.66 2.51
CA ILE A 424 -6.47 -15.92 3.73
C ILE A 424 -7.23 -16.84 4.69
N GLU A 425 -8.20 -17.62 4.19
CA GLU A 425 -8.92 -18.63 4.97
C GLU A 425 -7.96 -19.63 5.64
N LYS A 426 -6.98 -20.14 4.89
CA LYS A 426 -5.97 -21.07 5.40
C LYS A 426 -5.09 -20.41 6.47
N ALA A 427 -4.64 -19.18 6.26
CA ALA A 427 -3.84 -18.43 7.24
C ALA A 427 -4.58 -18.21 8.57
N CYS A 428 -5.90 -18.02 8.52
CA CYS A 428 -6.71 -17.80 9.73
C CYS A 428 -7.08 -19.09 10.45
N THR A 429 -7.35 -20.16 9.70
CA THR A 429 -7.82 -21.44 10.27
C THR A 429 -6.68 -22.35 10.70
N LYS A 430 -5.56 -22.30 9.97
CA LYS A 430 -4.40 -23.18 10.13
C LYS A 430 -3.09 -22.41 9.88
N PRO A 431 -2.73 -21.47 10.76
CA PRO A 431 -1.56 -20.60 10.56
C PRO A 431 -0.26 -21.39 10.40
N ASP A 432 -0.06 -22.47 11.16
CA ASP A 432 1.16 -23.29 11.07
C ASP A 432 1.28 -24.01 9.73
N GLU A 433 0.21 -24.63 9.24
CA GLU A 433 0.20 -25.25 7.90
C GLU A 433 0.40 -24.18 6.81
N ALA A 434 -0.13 -22.98 7.00
CA ALA A 434 0.01 -21.88 6.04
C ALA A 434 1.46 -21.38 5.92
N VAL A 435 2.19 -21.36 7.04
CA VAL A 435 3.62 -21.02 7.11
C VAL A 435 4.48 -22.18 6.59
N ALA A 436 4.16 -23.42 6.95
CA ALA A 436 4.87 -24.63 6.50
C ALA A 436 4.79 -24.80 4.96
N ASP A 437 3.67 -24.45 4.35
CA ASP A 437 3.50 -24.42 2.89
C ASP A 437 4.37 -23.36 2.18
N GLY A 438 5.01 -22.45 2.91
CA GLY A 438 5.78 -21.33 2.37
C GLY A 438 4.91 -20.25 1.69
N LEU A 439 3.58 -20.34 1.80
CA LEU A 439 2.64 -19.35 1.27
C LEU A 439 2.60 -18.08 2.12
N TRP A 440 2.82 -18.24 3.42
CA TRP A 440 2.83 -17.19 4.42
C TRP A 440 4.13 -17.21 5.19
N GLU A 441 4.53 -16.04 5.69
CA GLU A 441 5.64 -15.88 6.62
C GLU A 441 5.20 -15.05 7.82
N ASP A 442 5.77 -15.31 8.99
CA ASP A 442 5.55 -14.45 10.15
C ASP A 442 6.09 -13.04 9.86
N HIS A 443 5.31 -12.03 10.20
CA HIS A 443 5.59 -10.63 9.85
C HIS A 443 6.93 -10.14 10.39
N GLU A 444 7.31 -10.57 11.60
CA GLU A 444 8.60 -10.21 12.19
C GLU A 444 9.78 -10.80 11.39
N VAL A 445 9.63 -12.04 10.92
CA VAL A 445 10.63 -12.71 10.07
C VAL A 445 10.70 -12.01 8.72
N ALA A 446 9.55 -11.69 8.13
CA ALA A 446 9.43 -10.93 6.89
C ALA A 446 10.13 -9.56 7.00
N GLU A 447 9.86 -8.85 8.09
CA GLU A 447 10.42 -7.53 8.35
C GLU A 447 11.92 -7.58 8.61
N ARG A 448 12.39 -8.52 9.43
CA ARG A 448 13.83 -8.74 9.66
C ARG A 448 14.56 -9.00 8.35
N ARG A 449 14.01 -9.86 7.49
CA ARG A 449 14.57 -10.14 6.15
C ARG A 449 14.63 -8.89 5.27
N ARG A 450 13.61 -8.03 5.32
CA ARG A 450 13.60 -6.75 4.59
C ARG A 450 14.63 -5.77 5.14
N ARG A 451 14.75 -5.64 6.46
CA ARG A 451 15.77 -4.79 7.10
C ARG A 451 17.18 -5.26 6.74
N MET A 452 17.44 -6.57 6.77
CA MET A 452 18.72 -7.13 6.34
C MET A 452 19.01 -6.86 4.86
N ARG A 453 18.03 -7.01 3.96
CA ARG A 453 18.21 -6.67 2.53
C ARG A 453 18.46 -5.18 2.33
N ALA A 454 17.72 -4.32 3.03
CA ALA A 454 17.92 -2.87 2.94
C ALA A 454 19.32 -2.47 3.46
N ALA A 455 19.77 -3.06 4.57
CA ALA A 455 21.12 -2.86 5.09
C ALA A 455 22.19 -3.36 4.12
N GLN A 456 21.97 -4.51 3.46
CA GLN A 456 22.88 -5.05 2.45
C GLN A 456 22.96 -4.16 1.20
N ASP A 457 21.82 -3.67 0.71
CA ASP A 457 21.76 -2.76 -0.43
C ASP A 457 22.43 -1.41 -0.10
N GLN A 458 22.24 -0.92 1.14
CA GLN A 458 22.91 0.28 1.64
C GLN A 458 24.43 0.07 1.74
N ALA A 459 24.88 -1.04 2.33
CA ALA A 459 26.30 -1.38 2.43
C ALA A 459 26.96 -1.55 1.04
N ARG A 460 26.22 -2.06 0.05
CA ARG A 460 26.71 -2.16 -1.34
C ARG A 460 26.91 -0.78 -1.98
N PHE A 461 26.10 0.20 -1.60
CA PHE A 461 26.23 1.57 -2.08
C PHE A 461 27.41 2.27 -1.40
N ASP A 462 27.50 2.15 -0.08
CA ASP A 462 28.53 2.82 0.73
C ASP A 462 29.93 2.22 0.50
N GLY A 463 30.04 0.88 0.38
CA GLY A 463 31.32 0.22 0.06
C GLY A 463 31.86 0.53 -1.35
N SER A 464 31.06 1.15 -2.21
CA SER A 464 31.56 1.68 -3.50
C SER A 464 32.27 3.03 -3.36
N GLU A 465 32.04 3.76 -2.27
CA GLU A 465 32.79 4.98 -1.94
C GLU A 465 34.10 4.65 -1.22
N GLU A 466 34.10 3.69 -0.29
CA GLU A 466 35.34 3.29 0.42
C GLU A 466 36.40 2.71 -0.54
N ARG A 467 36.00 1.93 -1.56
CA ARG A 467 36.94 1.45 -2.58
C ARG A 467 37.59 2.58 -3.39
N LYS A 468 36.88 3.68 -3.63
CA LYS A 468 37.45 4.84 -4.35
C LYS A 468 38.34 5.70 -3.46
N GLN A 469 38.17 5.61 -2.13
CA GLN A 469 39.03 6.30 -1.18
C GLN A 469 40.33 5.51 -0.95
N GLY A 470 40.23 4.18 -0.85
CA GLY A 470 41.40 3.29 -0.75
C GLY A 470 42.31 3.34 -1.99
N GLU A 471 41.74 3.28 -3.20
CA GLU A 471 42.54 3.40 -4.44
C GLU A 471 43.26 4.76 -4.57
N LYS A 472 42.76 5.80 -3.89
CA LYS A 472 43.37 7.15 -3.92
C LYS A 472 44.42 7.36 -2.83
N GLU A 473 44.42 6.54 -1.79
CA GLU A 473 45.48 6.51 -0.78
C GLU A 473 46.62 5.57 -1.22
N GLU A 474 46.33 4.43 -1.87
CA GLU A 474 47.37 3.57 -2.47
C GLU A 474 48.13 4.28 -3.61
N GLU A 475 47.46 5.06 -4.48
CA GLU A 475 48.17 5.88 -5.49
C GLU A 475 49.02 7.01 -4.89
N LYS A 476 48.85 7.33 -3.59
CA LYS A 476 49.61 8.37 -2.90
C LYS A 476 50.78 7.81 -2.08
N GLU A 477 50.74 6.52 -1.72
CA GLU A 477 51.86 5.81 -1.09
C GLU A 477 52.86 5.27 -2.13
N GLU A 478 52.44 4.98 -3.37
CA GLU A 478 53.38 4.57 -4.45
C GLU A 478 54.27 5.71 -5.00
N GLU A 479 54.11 6.97 -4.55
CA GLU A 479 54.99 8.10 -4.94
C GLU A 479 56.06 8.46 -3.88
N SER A 480 56.19 7.68 -2.80
CA SER A 480 57.22 7.91 -1.79
C SER A 480 57.79 6.61 -1.22
N GLU A 481 58.70 5.95 -1.95
CA GLU A 481 59.72 5.06 -1.37
C GLU A 481 60.72 4.61 -2.46
N ASP A 482 61.59 5.55 -2.88
CA ASP A 482 62.99 5.22 -3.12
C ASP A 482 63.67 5.27 -1.74
N ASP A 483 63.77 4.14 -1.04
CA ASP A 483 64.90 3.90 -0.14
C ASP A 483 65.03 2.41 0.22
N GLU A 484 66.27 1.98 0.20
CA GLU A 484 66.78 0.63 0.21
C GLU A 484 66.51 -0.10 1.53
N SER A 485 66.17 -1.40 1.49
CA SER A 485 66.82 -2.41 2.36
C SER A 485 66.28 -3.83 2.10
N ASP A 486 67.20 -4.77 2.26
CA ASP A 486 67.17 -6.16 1.83
C ASP A 486 66.51 -7.14 2.84
N GLU A 487 66.41 -8.39 2.37
CA GLU A 487 66.37 -9.66 3.11
C GLU A 487 65.01 -10.16 3.64
N GLU A 488 64.40 -11.13 2.93
CA GLU A 488 64.32 -12.58 3.28
C GLU A 488 63.37 -12.85 4.49
N GLU A 489 62.35 -13.71 4.49
CA GLU A 489 62.30 -15.09 4.02
C GLU A 489 60.85 -15.66 4.10
N ALA A 490 60.52 -16.54 3.15
CA ALA A 490 59.57 -17.66 3.13
C ALA A 490 58.27 -17.69 4.01
N GLY A 491 57.12 -17.80 3.34
CA GLY A 491 55.87 -18.25 3.97
C GLY A 491 54.71 -18.47 3.01
N GLY A 492 54.81 -19.48 2.14
CA GLY A 492 53.83 -19.75 1.08
C GLY A 492 52.41 -20.10 1.56
N ARG A 493 51.42 -19.33 1.07
CA ARG A 493 50.03 -19.78 0.87
C ARG A 493 49.54 -19.33 -0.50
N ARG A 494 49.57 -20.25 -1.45
CA ARG A 494 48.95 -20.08 -2.78
C ARG A 494 47.44 -20.27 -2.64
N SER A 495 46.66 -19.19 -2.63
CA SER A 495 45.22 -19.26 -2.93
C SER A 495 44.95 -18.63 -4.29
N LEU A 496 44.64 -19.52 -5.23
CA LEU A 496 43.89 -19.37 -6.48
C LEU A 496 43.19 -18.00 -6.72
N VAL A 497 43.94 -17.00 -7.19
CA VAL A 497 43.39 -15.83 -7.89
C VAL A 497 43.88 -15.91 -9.33
N VAL A 498 43.09 -16.57 -10.17
CA VAL A 498 43.35 -16.64 -11.61
C VAL A 498 42.15 -16.07 -12.36
N ALA A 499 42.45 -14.97 -13.07
CA ALA A 499 41.84 -14.48 -14.29
C ALA A 499 40.50 -13.73 -14.24
N ILE A 500 40.56 -12.45 -13.82
CA ILE A 500 39.70 -11.37 -14.38
C ILE A 500 40.53 -10.27 -15.07
N GLY A 501 41.86 -10.36 -15.09
CA GLY A 501 42.73 -9.34 -15.71
C GLY A 501 42.88 -9.38 -17.25
N LYS A 502 42.39 -10.42 -17.94
CA LYS A 502 42.65 -10.59 -19.40
C LYS A 502 41.51 -10.16 -20.34
N ILE A 503 40.38 -9.69 -19.82
CA ILE A 503 39.25 -9.23 -20.66
C ILE A 503 39.34 -7.71 -20.94
N GLY A 504 40.04 -6.94 -20.10
CA GLY A 504 40.15 -5.48 -20.24
C GLY A 504 41.01 -5.00 -21.42
N THR A 505 41.97 -5.82 -21.88
CA THR A 505 42.91 -5.39 -22.94
C THR A 505 42.42 -5.72 -24.36
N GLN A 506 41.47 -6.64 -24.54
CA GLN A 506 40.93 -6.97 -25.86
C GLN A 506 39.82 -6.01 -26.34
N LEU A 507 39.20 -5.23 -25.45
CA LEU A 507 38.13 -4.27 -25.83
C LEU A 507 38.64 -2.90 -26.28
N LYS A 508 39.94 -2.60 -26.12
CA LYS A 508 40.56 -1.37 -26.68
C LYS A 508 40.88 -1.46 -28.18
N ALA A 509 40.76 -2.62 -28.81
CA ALA A 509 41.05 -2.82 -30.23
C ALA A 509 39.84 -2.57 -31.17
N TYR A 510 38.65 -2.27 -30.65
CA TYR A 510 37.42 -2.07 -31.44
C TYR A 510 36.90 -0.62 -31.45
N ARG A 511 37.76 0.36 -31.18
CA ARG A 511 37.48 1.78 -31.49
C ARG A 511 38.35 2.19 -32.69
N VAL A 512 37.84 1.92 -33.88
CA VAL A 512 38.16 2.63 -35.13
C VAL A 512 36.84 3.05 -35.75
#